data_AF-W5U342-F1
#
_entry.id   AF-W5U342-F1
#
_cell.length_a   1.000
_cell.length_b   1.000
_cell.length_c   1.000
_cell.angle_alpha   90.00
_cell.angle_beta   90.00
_cell.angle_gamma   90.00
#
_symmetry.space_group_name_H-M   'P 1'
#
loop_
_entity.id
_entity.type
_entity.pdbx_description
1 polymer ?
#
loop_
_entity_poly.entity_id
_entity_poly.type
_entity_poly.pdbx_seq_one_letter_code
_entity_poly.pdbx_strand_id
1 'polypeptide(L)' 'KSFGYSSVVCVCNATYCDSLDPLTFPAPGTFSRFESTRSGRRMEQSMGTIQANRTGT' A
#
# COMPACT_ATOMS: atom_id res chain seq x y z
N LYS A 1 -4.49 -11.89 -12.31
CA LYS A 1 -5.27 -12.53 -13.41
C LYS A 1 -6.61 -11.82 -13.61
N SER A 2 -7.03 -11.51 -14.84
CA SER A 2 -8.36 -10.94 -15.11
C SER A 2 -9.37 -12.04 -15.47
N PHE A 3 -10.65 -11.82 -15.15
CA PHE A 3 -11.78 -12.69 -15.52
C PHE A 3 -12.91 -11.90 -16.22
N GLY A 4 -12.59 -10.76 -16.85
CA GLY A 4 -13.57 -9.93 -17.56
C GLY A 4 -14.30 -8.90 -16.71
N TYR A 5 -13.94 -8.75 -15.44
CA TYR A 5 -14.45 -7.72 -14.53
C TYR A 5 -13.57 -6.47 -14.50
N SER A 6 -13.90 -5.55 -13.61
CA SER A 6 -13.28 -4.22 -13.50
C SER A 6 -11.84 -4.21 -12.94
N SER A 7 -11.32 -5.35 -12.44
CA SER A 7 -9.94 -5.47 -11.92
C SER A 7 -9.41 -6.91 -12.05
N VAL A 8 -8.22 -7.15 -11.49
CA VAL A 8 -7.51 -8.43 -11.50
C VAL A 8 -7.51 -9.10 -10.11
N VAL A 9 -7.29 -10.40 -10.06
CA VAL A 9 -7.02 -11.13 -8.80
C VAL A 9 -5.52 -11.37 -8.61
N CYS A 10 -5.09 -11.48 -7.35
CA CYS A 10 -3.83 -12.14 -7.00
C CYS A 10 -4.01 -13.65 -7.15
N VAL A 11 -3.04 -14.35 -7.74
CA VAL A 11 -3.12 -15.81 -7.93
C VAL A 11 -2.18 -16.47 -6.95
N CYS A 12 -2.73 -17.31 -6.09
CA CYS A 12 -1.95 -18.14 -5.18
C CYS A 12 -1.99 -19.61 -5.61
N ASN A 13 -0.96 -20.36 -5.24
CA ASN A 13 -0.83 -21.79 -5.43
C ASN A 13 -0.10 -22.42 -4.23
N ALA A 14 0.21 -23.71 -4.31
CA ALA A 14 0.83 -24.46 -3.20
C ALA A 14 2.18 -23.88 -2.73
N THR A 15 2.92 -23.15 -3.57
CA THR A 15 4.26 -22.63 -3.26
C THR A 15 4.37 -21.12 -3.39
N TYR A 16 3.27 -20.41 -3.67
CA TYR A 16 3.29 -18.98 -3.92
C TYR A 16 1.98 -18.33 -3.50
N CYS A 17 2.08 -17.25 -2.74
CA CYS A 17 1.02 -16.29 -2.53
C CYS A 17 1.67 -14.94 -2.24
N ASP A 18 0.99 -13.85 -2.58
CA ASP A 18 1.43 -12.52 -2.18
C ASP A 18 1.42 -12.42 -0.64
N SER A 19 2.45 -11.77 -0.12
CA SER A 19 2.63 -11.54 1.31
C SER A 19 3.06 -10.10 1.53
N LEU A 20 2.86 -9.62 2.76
CA LEU A 20 3.37 -8.33 3.18
C LEU A 20 4.65 -8.55 3.96
N ASP A 21 5.64 -7.69 3.71
CA ASP A 21 6.78 -7.58 4.61
C ASP A 21 6.29 -7.22 6.03
N PRO A 22 7.03 -7.62 7.08
CA PRO A 22 6.71 -7.23 8.44
C PRO A 22 6.53 -5.72 8.57
N LEU A 23 5.45 -5.30 9.24
CA LEU A 23 5.16 -3.89 9.41
C LEU A 23 6.19 -3.23 10.33
N THR A 24 6.87 -2.21 9.80
CA THR A 24 7.78 -1.35 10.55
C THR A 24 7.17 0.04 10.70
N PHE A 25 7.28 0.64 11.88
CA PHE A 25 6.86 2.02 12.05
C PHE A 25 7.76 2.96 11.25
N PRO A 26 7.19 3.94 10.53
CA PRO A 26 7.97 4.94 9.83
C PRO A 26 8.63 5.90 10.84
N ALA A 27 9.65 6.63 10.39
CA ALA A 27 10.33 7.60 11.24
C ALA A 27 9.36 8.69 11.74
N PRO A 28 9.56 9.24 12.96
CA PRO A 28 8.76 10.36 13.45
C PRO A 28 8.66 11.50 12.41
N GLY A 29 7.45 12.04 12.22
CA GLY A 29 7.19 13.06 11.20
C GLY A 29 6.90 12.51 9.79
N THR A 30 6.86 11.18 9.61
CA THR A 30 6.47 10.54 8.36
C THR A 30 5.32 9.54 8.56
N PHE A 31 4.70 9.11 7.47
CA PHE A 31 3.67 8.07 7.45
C PHE A 31 3.92 7.06 6.33
N SER A 32 3.54 5.81 6.57
CA SER A 32 3.45 4.79 5.53
C SER A 32 2.04 4.81 4.92
N ARG A 33 1.95 4.74 3.59
CA ARG A 33 0.70 4.65 2.84
C ARG A 33 0.70 3.38 2.01
N PHE A 34 -0.34 2.58 2.18
CA PHE A 34 -0.57 1.36 1.40
C PHE A 34 -1.74 1.59 0.45
N GLU A 35 -1.53 1.32 -0.84
CA GLU A 35 -2.51 1.62 -1.86
C GLU A 35 -2.92 0.39 -2.66
N SER A 36 -4.24 0.20 -2.82
CA SER A 36 -4.80 -0.75 -3.77
C SER A 36 -5.65 0.00 -4.80
N THR A 37 -5.47 -0.33 -6.07
CA THR A 37 -6.19 0.34 -7.16
C THR A 37 -6.94 -0.64 -8.04
N ARG A 38 -7.98 -0.14 -8.70
CA ARG A 38 -8.68 -0.85 -9.77
C ARG A 38 -7.73 -1.28 -10.89
N SER A 39 -6.74 -0.43 -11.22
CA SER A 39 -5.71 -0.70 -12.22
C SER A 39 -4.74 -1.83 -11.85
N GLY A 40 -4.75 -2.31 -10.59
CA GLY A 40 -4.06 -3.54 -10.21
C GLY A 40 -3.04 -3.41 -9.10
N ARG A 41 -2.85 -2.24 -8.47
CA ARG A 41 -1.99 -2.14 -7.29
C ARG A 41 -2.58 -2.92 -6.13
N ARG A 42 -1.74 -3.61 -5.37
CA ARG A 42 -2.15 -4.49 -4.26
C ARG A 42 -1.30 -4.15 -3.05
N MET A 43 -1.87 -3.35 -2.16
CA MET A 43 -1.21 -2.89 -0.93
C MET A 43 0.19 -2.35 -1.16
N GLU A 44 0.38 -1.60 -2.25
CA GLU A 44 1.67 -1.03 -2.60
C GLU A 44 2.07 0.03 -1.58
N GLN A 45 3.22 -0.16 -0.93
CA GLN A 45 3.70 0.74 0.11
C GLN A 45 4.39 1.97 -0.50
N SER A 46 4.10 3.13 0.06
CA SER A 46 4.80 4.39 -0.17
C SER A 46 4.93 5.14 1.15
N MET A 47 5.73 6.21 1.19
CA MET A 47 5.88 7.06 2.38
C MET A 47 5.51 8.50 2.06
N GLY A 48 5.11 9.25 3.09
CA GLY A 48 4.91 10.69 3.01
C GLY A 48 5.31 11.40 4.29
N THR A 49 5.43 12.72 4.22
CA THR A 49 5.81 13.58 5.35
C THR A 49 4.58 14.20 5.99
N ILE A 50 4.52 14.19 7.32
CA ILE A 50 3.53 14.93 8.09
C ILE A 50 3.96 16.39 8.10
N GLN A 51 3.11 17.28 7.60
CA GLN A 51 3.36 18.71 7.69
C GLN A 51 3.10 19.16 9.12
N ALA A 52 4.07 19.85 9.72
CA ALA A 52 3.81 20.60 10.94
C ALA A 52 2.85 21.74 10.57
N ASN A 53 1.72 21.86 11.28
CA ASN A 53 0.88 23.05 11.16
C ASN A 53 1.74 24.27 11.46
N ARG A 54 2.05 25.07 10.43
CA ARG A 54 2.68 26.36 10.62
C ARG A 54 1.61 27.37 11.03
N THR A 55 1.80 27.84 12.28
CA THR A 55 1.36 29.11 12.88
C THR A 55 -0.14 29.41 12.89
N GLY A 56 -0.78 29.05 14.00
CA GLY A 56 -1.73 29.98 14.61
C GLY A 56 -0.92 31.13 15.23
N THR A 57 -0.83 32.24 14.50
CA THR A 57 -0.52 33.57 15.03
C THR A 57 -1.76 34.43 14.87
#